data_AF-A0ABD4UIL3-F1
#
_entry.id   AF-A0ABD4UIL3-F1
#
_cell.length_a   1.000
_cell.length_b   1.000
_cell.length_c   1.000
_cell.angle_alpha   90.00
_cell.angle_beta   90.00
_cell.angle_gamma   90.00
#
_symmetry.space_group_name_H-M   'P 1'
#
loop_
_entity.id
_entity.type
_entity.pdbx_description
1 polymer ?
#
loop_
_entity_poly.entity_id
_entity_poly.type
_entity_poly.pdbx_seq_one_letter_code
_entity_poly.pdbx_strand_id
1 'polypeptide(L)'
;MTHAELARVKSAAYLDGFTTNRWIVALIRAYLTDEPQLGNRELTLLAESNQQLAVIRRQLGELARHVNATGCIDGLDGEQIRATIDAHLRTVAKLLRRNLDRWSR
;
A
#
# COMPACT_ATOMS: atom_id res chain seq x y z
N MET A 1 16.07 -25.19 16.57
CA MET A 1 14.83 -25.33 15.79
C MET A 1 14.68 -26.77 15.38
N THR A 2 13.52 -27.37 15.67
CA THR A 2 13.15 -28.69 15.17
C THR A 2 12.77 -28.60 13.69
N HIS A 3 12.76 -29.75 13.00
CA HIS A 3 12.41 -29.80 11.58
C HIS A 3 10.96 -29.34 11.32
N ALA A 4 10.05 -29.63 12.26
CA ALA A 4 8.66 -29.19 12.21
C ALA A 4 8.52 -27.67 12.39
N GLU A 5 9.28 -27.07 13.32
CA GLU A 5 9.32 -25.62 13.50
C GLU A 5 9.83 -24.91 12.25
N LEU A 6 10.90 -25.43 11.65
CA LEU A 6 11.45 -24.86 10.41
C LEU A 6 10.46 -24.94 9.25
N ALA A 7 9.71 -26.03 9.12
CA ALA A 7 8.67 -26.17 8.10
C ALA A 7 7.54 -25.14 8.29
N ARG A 8 7.07 -24.95 9.54
CA ARG A 8 6.06 -23.93 9.84
C ARG A 8 6.54 -22.52 9.54
N VAL A 9 7.79 -22.21 9.89
CA VAL A 9 8.40 -20.90 9.58
C VAL A 9 8.54 -20.67 8.09
N LYS A 10 8.92 -21.70 7.31
CA LYS A 10 8.96 -21.61 5.85
C LYS A 10 7.58 -21.34 5.25
N SER A 11 6.55 -22.03 5.73
CA SER A 11 5.17 -21.84 5.26
C SER A 11 4.65 -20.44 5.60
N ALA A 12 4.86 -19.96 6.83
CA ALA A 12 4.47 -18.61 7.23
C ALA A 12 5.20 -17.54 6.40
N ALA A 13 6.51 -17.67 6.23
CA ALA A 13 7.30 -16.77 5.40
C ALA A 13 6.77 -16.71 3.96
N TYR A 14 6.42 -17.86 3.37
CA TYR A 14 5.88 -17.93 2.02
C TYR A 14 4.52 -17.23 1.90
N LEU A 15 3.61 -17.44 2.85
CA LEU A 15 2.30 -16.80 2.86
C LEU A 15 2.41 -15.27 2.95
N ASP A 16 3.32 -14.80 3.79
CA ASP A 16 3.59 -13.36 3.99
C ASP A 16 4.47 -12.77 2.87
N GLY A 17 4.87 -13.56 1.87
CA GLY A 17 5.64 -13.08 0.71
C GLY A 17 7.10 -12.76 1.00
N PHE A 18 7.70 -13.43 1.98
CA PHE A 18 9.10 -13.31 2.37
C PHE A 18 9.90 -14.60 2.15
N THR A 19 11.22 -14.49 2.03
CA THR A 19 12.11 -15.61 2.30
C THR A 19 12.20 -15.84 3.81
N THR A 20 12.52 -17.05 4.25
CA THR A 20 12.56 -17.40 5.69
C THR A 20 13.44 -16.46 6.54
N ASN A 21 14.65 -16.13 6.06
CA ASN A 21 15.53 -15.21 6.78
C ASN A 21 14.95 -13.78 6.82
N ARG A 22 14.34 -13.31 5.72
CA ARG A 22 13.68 -12.00 5.71
C ARG A 22 12.47 -11.94 6.61
N TRP A 23 11.70 -13.02 6.69
CA TRP A 23 10.53 -13.11 7.55
C TRP A 23 10.92 -13.00 9.03
N ILE A 24 12.00 -13.67 9.45
CA ILE A 24 12.52 -13.55 10.82
C ILE A 24 12.98 -12.12 11.12
N VAL A 25 13.71 -11.49 10.20
CA VAL A 25 14.15 -10.09 10.36
C VAL A 25 12.97 -9.12 10.40
N ALA A 26 11.96 -9.34 9.55
CA ALA A 26 10.72 -8.57 9.53
C ALA A 26 9.97 -8.71 10.87
N LEU A 27 9.83 -9.94 11.38
CA LEU A 27 9.16 -10.20 12.65
C LEU A 27 9.84 -9.48 13.82
N ILE A 28 11.17 -9.54 13.90
CA ILE A 28 11.97 -8.85 14.92
C ILE A 28 11.80 -7.33 14.79
N ARG A 29 11.84 -6.78 13.57
CA ARG A 29 11.68 -5.34 13.35
C ARG A 29 10.27 -4.85 13.66
N ALA A 30 9.24 -5.60 13.26
CA ALA A 30 7.86 -5.28 13.59
C ALA A 30 7.68 -5.19 15.12
N TYR A 31 8.23 -6.16 15.85
CA TYR A 31 8.22 -6.16 17.31
C TYR A 31 8.94 -4.95 17.93
N LEU A 32 10.07 -4.52 17.35
CA LEU A 32 10.88 -3.43 17.90
C LEU A 32 10.40 -2.02 17.51
N THR A 33 9.75 -1.87 16.36
CA THR A 33 9.44 -0.55 15.78
C THR A 33 7.94 -0.24 15.71
N ASP A 34 7.08 -1.23 15.96
CA ASP A 34 5.64 -1.17 15.74
C ASP A 34 5.27 -0.70 14.30
N GLU A 35 6.21 -0.81 13.36
CA GLU A 35 6.00 -0.47 11.95
C GLU A 35 5.67 -1.74 11.15
N PRO A 36 4.65 -1.70 10.27
CA PRO A 36 4.29 -2.82 9.40
C PRO A 36 5.43 -3.15 8.43
N GLN A 37 5.79 -4.45 8.37
CA GLN A 37 6.79 -4.99 7.45
C GLN A 37 6.07 -5.74 6.34
N LEU A 38 6.13 -5.20 5.13
CA LEU A 38 5.37 -5.73 3.99
C LEU A 38 6.24 -6.65 3.14
N GLY A 39 5.71 -7.82 2.82
CA GLY A 39 6.37 -8.77 1.92
C GLY A 39 6.18 -8.41 0.46
N ASN A 40 6.87 -9.12 -0.44
CA ASN A 40 6.81 -8.82 -1.88
C ASN A 40 5.37 -8.88 -2.41
N ARG A 41 4.57 -9.83 -1.95
CA ARG A 41 3.17 -9.97 -2.35
C ARG A 41 2.32 -8.77 -1.94
N GLU A 42 2.45 -8.35 -0.68
CA GLU A 42 1.71 -7.20 -0.15
C GLU A 42 2.15 -5.90 -0.82
N LEU A 43 3.45 -5.74 -1.08
CA LEU A 43 3.98 -4.60 -1.82
C LEU A 43 3.39 -4.51 -3.23
N THR A 44 3.30 -5.63 -3.95
CA THR A 44 2.67 -5.66 -5.28
C THR A 44 1.18 -5.30 -5.22
N LEU A 45 0.43 -5.92 -4.29
CA LEU A 45 -1.01 -5.65 -4.14
C LEU A 45 -1.28 -4.19 -3.76
N LEU A 46 -0.47 -3.62 -2.86
CA LEU A 46 -0.57 -2.21 -2.48
C LEU A 46 -0.18 -1.29 -3.63
N ALA A 47 0.81 -1.65 -4.46
CA ALA A 47 1.17 -0.88 -5.65
C ALA A 47 0.04 -0.87 -6.68
N GLU A 48 -0.56 -2.03 -6.95
CA GLU A 48 -1.72 -2.17 -7.85
C GLU A 48 -2.93 -1.37 -7.34
N SER A 49 -3.23 -1.47 -6.04
CA SER A 49 -4.31 -0.70 -5.41
C SER A 49 -4.07 0.81 -5.54
N ASN A 50 -2.83 1.27 -5.31
CA ASN A 50 -2.48 2.67 -5.48
C ASN A 50 -2.63 3.14 -6.93
N GLN A 51 -2.28 2.29 -7.91
CA GLN A 51 -2.47 2.59 -9.33
C GLN A 51 -3.96 2.74 -9.67
N GLN A 52 -4.82 1.85 -9.16
CA GLN A 52 -6.27 1.92 -9.36
C GLN A 52 -6.87 3.19 -8.76
N LEU A 53 -6.46 3.55 -7.54
CA LEU A 53 -6.88 4.80 -6.89
C LEU A 53 -6.44 6.04 -7.68
N ALA A 54 -5.26 6.01 -8.29
CA ALA A 54 -4.79 7.10 -9.15
C ALA A 54 -5.65 7.25 -10.44
N VAL A 55 -6.14 6.13 -10.99
CA VAL A 55 -7.08 6.13 -12.13
C VAL A 55 -8.43 6.70 -11.71
N ILE A 56 -8.99 6.24 -10.58
CA ILE A 56 -10.26 6.76 -10.03
C ILE A 56 -10.16 8.27 -9.79
N ARG A 57 -9.05 8.73 -9.21
CA ARG A 57 -8.78 10.17 -9.02
C ARG A 57 -8.84 10.94 -10.34
N ARG A 58 -8.19 10.43 -11.39
CA ARG A 58 -8.17 11.09 -12.70
C ARG A 58 -9.58 11.18 -13.30
N GLN A 59 -10.36 10.11 -13.21
CA GLN A 59 -11.74 10.07 -13.68
C GLN A 59 -12.63 11.07 -12.93
N LEU A 60 -12.48 11.16 -11.60
CA LEU A 60 -13.18 12.16 -10.79
C LEU A 60 -12.79 13.60 -11.20
N GLY A 61 -11.52 13.86 -11.50
CA GLY A 61 -11.06 15.16 -11.99
C GLY A 61 -11.54 15.50 -13.40
N GLU A 62 -11.76 14.52 -14.26
CA GLU A 62 -12.38 14.69 -15.59
C GLU A 62 -13.88 14.98 -15.45
N LEU A 63 -14.60 14.23 -14.60
CA LEU A 63 -16.02 14.45 -14.33
C LEU A 63 -16.27 15.84 -13.71
N ALA A 64 -15.50 16.24 -12.69
CA ALA A 64 -15.64 17.56 -12.08
C ALA A 64 -15.44 18.71 -13.07
N ARG A 65 -14.47 18.59 -13.98
CA ARG A 65 -14.26 19.60 -15.05
C ARG A 65 -15.42 19.65 -16.04
N HIS A 66 -15.95 18.48 -16.42
CA HIS A 66 -17.07 18.40 -17.35
C HIS A 66 -18.37 18.96 -16.76
N VAL A 67 -18.62 18.64 -15.49
CA VAL A 67 -19.76 19.10 -14.66
C VAL A 67 -19.69 20.61 -14.41
N ASN A 68 -18.52 21.14 -14.05
CA ASN A 68 -18.32 22.59 -13.88
C ASN A 68 -18.49 23.36 -15.20
N ALA A 69 -18.13 22.74 -16.34
CA ALA A 69 -18.37 23.32 -17.67
C ALA A 69 -19.85 23.30 -18.10
N THR A 70 -20.69 22.43 -17.49
CA THR A 70 -22.13 22.36 -17.72
C THR A 70 -22.98 23.14 -16.71
N GLY A 71 -22.33 23.85 -15.77
CA GLY A 71 -22.98 24.81 -14.86
C GLY A 71 -23.85 24.20 -13.77
N CYS A 72 -23.70 22.90 -13.47
CA CYS A 72 -24.49 22.22 -12.47
C CYS A 72 -23.55 21.45 -11.54
N ILE A 73 -23.41 21.88 -10.29
CA ILE A 73 -23.51 21.07 -9.06
C ILE A 73 -23.02 21.98 -7.92
N ASP A 74 -24.00 22.57 -7.26
CA ASP A 74 -23.88 23.04 -5.88
C ASP A 74 -24.11 21.79 -5.00
N GLY A 75 -23.14 21.37 -4.18
CA GLY A 75 -23.38 20.40 -3.09
C GLY A 75 -22.59 19.08 -3.08
N LEU A 76 -21.74 18.77 -4.05
CA LEU A 76 -20.76 17.68 -3.90
C LEU A 76 -19.37 18.30 -3.66
N ASP A 77 -18.83 18.08 -2.47
CA ASP A 77 -17.51 18.56 -2.06
C ASP A 77 -16.39 17.72 -2.74
N GLY A 78 -16.38 17.74 -4.07
CA GLY A 78 -15.48 16.96 -4.91
C GLY A 78 -14.01 17.36 -4.74
N GLU A 79 -13.76 18.58 -4.27
CA GLU A 79 -12.43 19.02 -3.83
C GLU A 79 -11.99 18.24 -2.58
N GLN A 80 -12.86 18.11 -1.57
CA GLN A 80 -12.58 17.38 -0.33
C GLN A 80 -12.32 15.88 -0.58
N ILE A 81 -13.12 15.24 -1.46
CA ILE A 81 -12.93 13.83 -1.84
C ILE A 81 -11.59 13.67 -2.57
N ARG A 82 -11.28 14.56 -3.52
CA ARG A 82 -10.01 14.51 -4.26
C ARG A 82 -8.81 14.74 -3.35
N ALA A 83 -8.89 15.69 -2.42
CA ALA A 83 -7.84 15.95 -1.43
C ALA A 83 -7.61 14.74 -0.52
N THR A 84 -8.68 14.06 -0.10
CA THR A 84 -8.60 12.84 0.73
C THR A 84 -7.93 11.69 -0.03
N ILE A 85 -8.29 11.49 -1.30
CA ILE A 85 -7.65 10.48 -2.17
C ILE A 85 -6.16 10.81 -2.36
N ASP A 86 -5.80 12.06 -2.62
CA ASP A 86 -4.42 12.49 -2.79
C ASP A 86 -3.56 12.29 -1.53
N ALA A 87 -4.12 12.59 -0.35
CA ALA A 87 -3.46 12.35 0.93
C ALA A 87 -3.21 10.86 1.17
N HIS A 88 -4.20 10.02 0.85
CA HIS A 88 -4.09 8.57 0.98
C HIS A 88 -3.03 8.01 0.01
N LEU A 89 -3.09 8.38 -1.27
CA LEU A 89 -2.12 7.96 -2.30
C LEU A 89 -0.68 8.30 -1.92
N ARG A 90 -0.43 9.53 -1.42
CA ARG A 90 0.91 9.95 -0.95
C ARG A 90 1.38 9.14 0.25
N THR A 91 0.48 8.85 1.18
CA THR A 91 0.79 8.07 2.38
C THR A 91 1.20 6.65 2.00
N VAL A 92 0.41 5.99 1.15
CA VAL A 92 0.69 4.63 0.68
C VAL A 92 1.97 4.59 -0.16
N ALA A 93 2.19 5.56 -1.06
CA ALA A 93 3.41 5.62 -1.86
C ALA A 93 4.67 5.78 -0.98
N LYS A 94 4.59 6.58 0.08
CA LYS A 94 5.67 6.74 1.06
C LYS A 94 5.93 5.45 1.84
N LEU A 95 4.88 4.73 2.24
CA LEU A 95 4.99 3.44 2.94
C LEU A 95 5.60 2.35 2.06
N LEU A 96 5.17 2.26 0.80
CA LEU A 96 5.71 1.35 -0.21
C LEU A 96 7.21 1.61 -0.43
N ARG A 97 7.60 2.87 -0.66
CA ARG A 97 9.01 3.23 -0.89
C ARG A 97 9.89 2.95 0.33
N ARG A 98 9.42 3.28 1.55
CA ARG A 98 10.15 2.96 2.81
C ARG A 98 10.32 1.46 3.02
N ASN A 99 9.36 0.63 2.60
CA ASN A 99 9.50 -0.83 2.66
C ASN A 99 10.45 -1.33 1.56
N LEU A 100 10.33 -0.84 0.33
CA LEU A 100 11.17 -1.26 -0.79
C LEU A 100 12.66 -0.91 -0.57
N ASP A 101 12.96 0.33 -0.16
CA ASP A 101 14.33 0.77 0.13
C ASP A 101 14.98 -0.06 1.26
N ARG A 102 14.18 -0.58 2.19
CA ARG A 102 14.64 -1.45 3.30
C ARG A 102 15.00 -2.86 2.84
N TRP A 103 14.39 -3.33 1.78
CA TRP A 103 14.66 -4.64 1.18
C TRP A 103 15.61 -4.55 -0.03
N SER A 104 15.97 -3.36 -0.50
CA SER A 104 16.98 -3.21 -1.55
C SER A 104 18.42 -3.20 -1.03
N ARG A 105 18.62 -3.08 0.30
CA ARG A 105 19.92 -3.21 0.97
C ARG A 105 20.16 -4.65 1.42
#